data_AF-A0A1G2MS71-F1
#
_entry.id   AF-A0A1G2MS71-F1
#
_cell.length_a   1.000
_cell.length_b   1.000
_cell.length_c   1.000
_cell.angle_alpha   90.00
_cell.angle_beta   90.00
_cell.angle_gamma   90.00
#
_symmetry.space_group_name_H-M   'P 1'
#
loop_
_entity.id
_entity.type
_entity.pdbx_description
1 polymer ?
#
loop_
_entity_poly.entity_id
_entity_poly.type
_entity_poly.pdbx_seq_one_letter_code
_entity_poly.pdbx_strand_id
1 'polypeptide(L)'
;MKKIIIFVVLVVVCILGWYALKHYTTRTISSITTFEECAQAGYPIMESYPRQCRTPDGRNFVEQISVATSTLSDLIVVDSPKPGATVKSPIHISGKARGNWYFEASFPVILKDVNGKVIIQTPMQAKGDWMTTEFVPFELDLALPTSTVPGPVTLILQKDNPSGLPQHDAQIEIPLIIGAPATAGACRPTGCSGQVCSDKDVITTCEYRAEYACYKTAKCERQVSGQCGWTPSVVLTQCLANPPAVE
;
A
#
# COMPACT_ATOMS: atom_id res chain seq x y z
N MET A 1 0.27 69.21 -28.00
CA MET A 1 -0.76 68.14 -28.05
C MET A 1 -0.19 66.78 -28.46
N LYS A 2 0.49 66.61 -29.61
CA LYS A 2 1.09 65.32 -30.05
C LYS A 2 2.03 64.65 -29.02
N LYS A 3 2.89 65.40 -28.34
CA LYS A 3 3.82 64.86 -27.32
C LYS A 3 3.09 64.28 -26.08
N ILE A 4 1.95 64.86 -25.71
CA ILE A 4 1.15 64.40 -24.57
C ILE A 4 0.44 63.08 -24.92
N ILE A 5 -0.08 62.97 -26.15
CA ILE A 5 -0.74 61.75 -26.64
C ILE A 5 0.25 60.57 -26.68
N ILE A 6 1.49 60.79 -27.16
CA ILE A 6 2.52 59.75 -27.19
C ILE A 6 2.87 59.25 -25.79
N PHE A 7 2.98 60.17 -24.81
CA PHE A 7 3.27 59.79 -23.43
C PHE A 7 2.14 58.95 -22.81
N VAL A 8 0.87 59.33 -23.02
CA VAL A 8 -0.27 58.57 -22.50
C VAL A 8 -0.33 57.16 -23.11
N VAL A 9 -0.07 57.01 -24.41
CA VAL A 9 -0.05 55.70 -25.07
C VAL A 9 1.06 54.81 -24.50
N LEU A 10 2.27 55.33 -24.29
CA LEU A 10 3.36 54.57 -23.68
C LEU A 10 3.02 54.10 -22.27
N VAL A 11 2.40 54.96 -21.45
CA VAL A 11 1.96 54.60 -20.10
C VAL A 11 0.90 53.48 -20.15
N VAL A 12 -0.08 53.58 -21.04
CA VAL A 12 -1.11 52.54 -21.21
C VAL A 12 -0.50 51.21 -21.67
N VAL A 13 0.43 51.23 -22.62
CA VAL A 13 1.14 50.00 -23.07
C VAL A 13 1.96 49.38 -21.95
N CYS A 14 2.67 50.19 -21.15
CA CYS A 14 3.41 49.69 -19.99
C CYS A 14 2.49 49.08 -18.92
N ILE A 15 1.32 49.70 -18.65
CA ILE A 15 0.32 49.19 -17.70
C ILE A 15 -0.28 47.87 -18.21
N LEU A 16 -0.67 47.81 -19.49
CA LEU A 16 -1.21 46.59 -20.10
C LEU A 16 -0.17 45.46 -20.14
N GLY A 17 1.09 45.78 -20.47
CA GLY A 17 2.21 44.84 -20.43
C GLY A 17 2.47 44.30 -19.02
N TRP A 18 2.43 45.16 -18.00
CA TRP A 18 2.57 44.75 -16.61
C TRP A 18 1.41 43.86 -16.14
N TYR A 19 0.17 44.18 -16.51
CA TYR A 19 -1.00 43.33 -16.24
C TYR A 19 -0.87 41.96 -16.91
N ALA A 20 -0.45 41.92 -18.18
CA ALA A 20 -0.26 40.67 -18.92
C ALA A 20 0.84 39.79 -18.29
N LEU A 21 1.98 40.40 -17.91
CA LEU A 21 3.06 39.70 -17.20
C LEU A 21 2.61 39.15 -15.85
N LYS A 22 1.87 39.93 -15.06
CA LYS A 22 1.34 39.48 -13.76
C LYS A 22 0.36 38.32 -13.93
N HIS A 23 -0.55 38.41 -14.89
CA HIS A 23 -1.51 37.34 -15.18
C HIS A 23 -0.85 36.06 -15.71
N TYR A 24 0.25 36.18 -16.46
CA TYR A 24 1.05 35.04 -16.93
C TYR A 24 1.70 34.29 -15.75
N THR A 25 2.38 35.00 -14.85
CA THR A 25 3.05 34.41 -13.69
C THR A 25 2.07 33.69 -12.75
N THR A 26 0.87 34.24 -12.53
CA THR A 26 -0.15 33.61 -11.66
C THR A 26 -0.67 32.29 -12.23
N ARG A 27 -0.80 32.17 -13.56
CA ARG A 27 -1.27 30.91 -14.19
C ARG A 27 -0.28 29.77 -14.00
N THR A 28 1.03 30.03 -14.14
CA THR A 28 2.09 29.01 -13.99
C THR A 28 2.19 28.47 -12.57
N ILE A 29 1.98 29.31 -11.55
CA ILE A 29 2.01 28.85 -10.15
C ILE A 29 0.83 27.90 -9.88
N SER A 30 -0.36 28.20 -10.40
CA SER A 30 -1.57 27.38 -10.16
C SER A 30 -1.49 25.95 -10.71
N SER A 31 -0.62 25.68 -11.70
CA SER A 31 -0.50 24.35 -12.29
C SER A 31 0.42 23.39 -11.53
N ILE A 32 1.18 23.88 -10.54
CA ILE A 32 2.12 23.04 -9.78
C ILE A 32 1.36 22.30 -8.68
N THR A 33 1.41 20.98 -8.74
CA THR A 33 0.75 20.06 -7.81
C THR A 33 1.70 19.05 -7.19
N THR A 34 2.91 18.90 -7.74
CA THR A 34 3.91 17.92 -7.27
C THR A 34 5.27 18.54 -6.94
N PHE A 35 6.08 17.79 -6.18
CA PHE A 35 7.48 18.17 -5.90
C PHE A 35 8.31 18.30 -7.18
N GLU A 36 8.16 17.37 -8.13
CA GLU A 36 8.90 17.36 -9.38
C GLU A 36 8.60 18.60 -10.24
N GLU A 37 7.31 18.96 -10.36
CA GLU A 37 6.90 20.18 -11.06
C GLU A 37 7.44 21.45 -10.39
N CYS A 38 7.48 21.48 -9.05
CA CYS A 38 8.03 22.59 -8.29
C CYS A 38 9.56 22.73 -8.51
N ALA A 39 10.28 21.61 -8.51
CA ALA A 39 11.72 21.57 -8.75
C ALA A 39 12.07 21.97 -10.19
N GLN A 40 11.34 21.46 -11.19
CA GLN A 40 11.52 21.81 -12.60
C GLN A 40 11.20 23.27 -12.91
N ALA A 41 10.27 23.87 -12.15
CA ALA A 41 9.98 25.30 -12.22
C ALA A 41 11.10 26.19 -11.61
N GLY A 42 12.15 25.58 -11.04
CA GLY A 42 13.34 26.27 -10.52
C GLY A 42 13.13 26.93 -9.15
N TYR A 43 12.13 26.49 -8.39
CA TYR A 43 11.88 27.04 -7.05
C TYR A 43 12.85 26.48 -5.99
N PRO A 44 13.05 27.21 -4.87
CA PRO A 44 13.97 26.79 -3.82
C PRO A 44 13.63 25.41 -3.25
N ILE A 45 14.63 24.52 -3.25
CA ILE A 45 14.58 23.19 -2.65
C ILE A 45 15.34 23.22 -1.33
N MET A 46 14.72 22.72 -0.27
CA MET A 46 15.33 22.50 1.03
C MET A 46 15.87 21.07 1.08
N GLU A 47 17.19 20.96 1.22
CA GLU A 47 17.96 19.71 1.28
C GLU A 47 17.86 19.04 2.68
N SER A 48 16.65 18.97 3.23
CA SER A 48 16.32 18.08 4.35
C SER A 48 15.87 16.72 3.80
N TYR A 49 15.94 15.64 4.59
CA TYR A 49 15.33 14.36 4.20
C TYR A 49 13.96 14.20 4.89
N PRO A 50 12.85 14.04 4.13
CA PRO A 50 12.71 14.14 2.67
C PRO A 50 12.83 15.59 2.15
N ARG A 51 13.22 15.74 0.87
CA ARG A 51 13.41 17.07 0.26
C ARG A 51 12.08 17.79 0.14
N GLN A 52 12.14 19.11 0.22
CA GLN A 52 10.95 19.96 0.18
C GLN A 52 11.14 21.11 -0.79
N CYS A 53 10.15 21.39 -1.64
CA CYS A 53 10.19 22.50 -2.59
C CYS A 53 9.12 23.54 -2.26
N ARG A 54 9.51 24.81 -2.20
CA ARG A 54 8.62 25.91 -1.78
C ARG A 54 8.33 26.89 -2.91
N THR A 55 7.06 27.11 -3.21
CA THR A 55 6.61 28.06 -4.23
C THR A 55 6.43 29.48 -3.65
N PRO A 56 6.47 30.55 -4.50
CA PRO A 56 6.35 31.94 -4.05
C PRO A 56 5.00 32.30 -3.40
N ASP A 57 3.95 31.54 -3.68
CA ASP A 57 2.62 31.65 -3.05
C ASP A 57 2.53 30.95 -1.68
N GLY A 58 3.62 30.31 -1.23
CA GLY A 58 3.74 29.72 0.11
C GLY A 58 3.37 28.26 0.22
N ARG A 59 3.04 27.56 -0.88
CA ARG A 59 2.84 26.11 -0.85
C ARG A 59 4.19 25.38 -0.70
N ASN A 60 4.14 24.23 -0.03
CA ASN A 60 5.29 23.37 0.21
C ASN A 60 4.97 21.96 -0.30
N PHE A 61 5.80 21.46 -1.20
CA PHE A 61 5.69 20.14 -1.78
C PHE A 61 6.81 19.26 -1.24
N VAL A 62 6.46 18.19 -0.54
CA VAL A 62 7.42 17.22 0.00
C VAL A 62 7.62 16.11 -1.04
N GLU A 63 8.86 15.69 -1.26
CA GLU A 63 9.20 14.58 -2.13
C GLU A 63 8.51 13.29 -1.65
N GLN A 64 7.61 12.75 -2.47
CA GLN A 64 6.98 11.46 -2.23
C GLN A 64 7.99 10.38 -2.63
N ILE A 65 8.62 9.74 -1.65
CA ILE A 65 9.56 8.63 -1.88
C ILE A 65 8.76 7.39 -2.29
N SER A 66 8.30 7.34 -3.54
CA SER A 66 7.63 6.18 -4.15
C SER A 66 8.60 5.06 -4.55
N VAL A 67 9.91 5.30 -4.38
CA VAL A 67 11.00 4.38 -4.71
C VAL A 67 11.11 3.22 -3.69
N ALA A 68 10.58 3.38 -2.47
CA ALA A 68 10.71 2.36 -1.43
C ALA A 68 9.99 1.05 -1.80
N THR A 69 8.83 1.06 -2.44
CA THR A 69 8.07 -0.18 -2.70
C THR A 69 8.62 -1.02 -3.85
N SER A 70 9.19 -0.43 -4.91
CA SER A 70 9.83 -1.20 -5.99
C SER A 70 11.24 -1.66 -5.61
N THR A 71 12.06 -0.78 -5.04
CA THR A 71 13.44 -1.14 -4.62
C THR A 71 13.48 -2.11 -3.45
N LEU A 72 12.53 -2.04 -2.51
CA LEU A 72 12.46 -3.04 -1.43
C LEU A 72 12.03 -4.39 -1.98
N SER A 73 11.16 -4.46 -3.00
CA SER A 73 10.77 -5.75 -3.60
C SER A 73 11.94 -6.48 -4.27
N ASP A 74 12.95 -5.74 -4.73
CA ASP A 74 14.21 -6.30 -5.26
C ASP A 74 15.16 -6.78 -4.16
N LEU A 75 15.01 -6.26 -2.93
CA LEU A 75 15.85 -6.56 -1.77
C LEU A 75 15.25 -7.63 -0.84
N ILE A 76 13.94 -7.64 -0.65
CA ILE A 76 13.25 -8.53 0.27
C ILE A 76 11.79 -8.75 -0.15
N VAL A 77 11.35 -10.00 -0.08
CA VAL A 77 9.99 -10.43 -0.40
C VAL A 77 9.47 -11.28 0.75
N VAL A 78 8.28 -10.93 1.25
CA VAL A 78 7.59 -11.68 2.31
C VAL A 78 6.42 -12.47 1.73
N ASP A 79 6.50 -13.79 1.90
CA ASP A 79 5.49 -14.71 1.45
C ASP A 79 4.34 -14.78 2.46
N SER A 80 4.67 -14.87 3.76
CA SER A 80 3.72 -14.85 4.87
C SER A 80 4.29 -14.09 6.08
N PRO A 81 3.48 -13.34 6.85
CA PRO A 81 2.07 -12.99 6.58
C PRO A 81 1.92 -11.85 5.57
N LYS A 82 0.74 -11.73 4.94
CA LYS A 82 0.40 -10.60 4.05
C LYS A 82 -0.05 -9.36 4.85
N PRO A 83 0.14 -8.14 4.33
CA PRO A 83 -0.37 -6.93 4.97
C PRO A 83 -1.88 -7.02 5.27
N GLY A 84 -2.28 -6.62 6.47
CA GLY A 84 -3.65 -6.69 6.99
C GLY A 84 -4.08 -8.06 7.51
N ALA A 85 -3.22 -9.09 7.46
CA ALA A 85 -3.58 -10.42 7.92
C ALA A 85 -3.86 -10.46 9.43
N THR A 86 -4.88 -11.23 9.82
CA THR A 86 -5.13 -11.56 11.22
C THR A 86 -4.33 -12.79 11.61
N VAL A 87 -3.48 -12.67 12.62
CA VAL A 87 -2.50 -13.69 13.02
C VAL A 87 -2.66 -14.09 14.49
N LYS A 88 -2.33 -15.35 14.79
CA LYS A 88 -2.30 -15.92 16.15
C LYS A 88 -0.86 -16.30 16.51
N SER A 89 -0.61 -16.56 17.79
CA SER A 89 0.67 -17.13 18.25
C SER A 89 0.73 -18.64 17.96
N PRO A 90 1.85 -19.18 17.43
CA PRO A 90 3.00 -18.44 16.89
C PRO A 90 2.69 -17.86 15.49
N ILE A 91 3.30 -16.71 15.19
CA ILE A 91 3.17 -16.06 13.87
C ILE A 91 4.22 -16.68 12.94
N HIS A 92 3.76 -17.37 11.91
CA HIS A 92 4.62 -17.92 10.88
C HIS A 92 5.06 -16.84 9.88
N ILE A 93 6.35 -16.54 9.86
CA ILE A 93 6.98 -15.54 9.00
C ILE A 93 7.91 -16.24 8.03
N SER A 94 7.70 -16.05 6.74
CA SER A 94 8.51 -16.66 5.68
C SER A 94 8.65 -15.78 4.47
N GLY A 95 9.76 -15.94 3.76
CA GLY A 95 10.08 -15.15 2.58
C GLY A 95 11.53 -15.34 2.15
N LYS A 96 12.03 -14.36 1.41
CA LYS A 96 13.41 -14.34 0.90
C LYS A 96 13.95 -12.92 0.86
N ALA A 97 15.22 -12.76 1.19
CA ALA A 97 15.92 -11.48 1.11
C ALA A 97 17.25 -11.66 0.35
N ARG A 98 17.72 -10.61 -0.30
CA ARG A 98 19.05 -10.59 -0.91
C ARG A 98 20.10 -10.84 0.17
N GLY A 99 21.18 -11.54 -0.14
CA GLY A 99 22.22 -11.87 0.84
C GLY A 99 22.80 -10.64 1.58
N ASN A 100 22.87 -9.49 0.91
CA ASN A 100 23.27 -8.20 1.51
C ASN A 100 22.29 -7.63 2.55
N TRP A 101 21.11 -8.22 2.73
CA TRP A 101 20.15 -7.89 3.78
C TRP A 101 20.54 -8.48 5.13
N TYR A 102 21.31 -9.58 5.10
CA TYR A 102 21.79 -10.29 6.27
C TYR A 102 23.15 -9.75 6.72
N PHE A 103 23.39 -9.83 8.02
CA PHE A 103 24.70 -9.71 8.63
C PHE A 103 24.86 -10.84 9.64
N GLU A 104 26.01 -11.51 9.66
CA GLU A 104 26.22 -12.72 10.48
C GLU A 104 25.11 -13.79 10.28
N ALA A 105 24.65 -13.98 9.04
CA ALA A 105 23.57 -14.89 8.67
C ALA A 105 22.20 -14.58 9.29
N SER A 106 21.98 -13.37 9.81
CA SER A 106 20.71 -12.99 10.42
C SER A 106 20.32 -11.54 10.17
N PHE A 107 19.09 -11.19 10.49
CA PHE A 107 18.63 -9.80 10.56
C PHE A 107 17.52 -9.65 11.62
N PRO A 108 17.33 -8.45 12.19
CA PRO A 108 16.32 -8.23 13.23
C PRO A 108 14.88 -8.26 12.71
N VAL A 109 14.03 -8.99 13.44
CA VAL A 109 12.56 -8.96 13.29
C VAL A 109 11.97 -8.36 14.54
N ILE A 110 11.14 -7.33 14.36
CA ILE A 110 10.58 -6.53 15.44
C ILE A 110 9.06 -6.48 15.28
N LEU A 111 8.32 -6.73 16.35
CA LEU A 111 6.87 -6.54 16.39
C LEU A 111 6.56 -5.35 17.31
N LYS A 112 5.85 -4.35 16.80
CA LYS A 112 5.45 -3.15 17.55
C LYS A 112 3.93 -3.05 17.67
N ASP A 113 3.47 -2.48 18.79
CA ASP A 113 2.07 -2.08 18.94
C ASP A 113 1.77 -0.75 18.22
N VAL A 114 0.50 -0.31 18.26
CA VAL A 114 0.07 0.98 17.70
C VAL A 114 0.73 2.21 18.32
N ASN A 115 1.28 2.09 19.53
CA ASN A 115 1.98 3.15 20.22
C ASN A 115 3.49 3.15 19.90
N GLY A 116 3.94 2.25 19.02
CA GLY A 116 5.35 2.07 18.68
C GLY A 116 6.16 1.31 19.73
N LYS A 117 5.52 0.76 20.77
CA LYS A 117 6.18 -0.05 21.80
C LYS A 117 6.55 -1.41 21.22
N VAL A 118 7.81 -1.80 21.38
CA VAL A 118 8.31 -3.13 21.00
C VAL A 118 7.67 -4.20 21.88
N ILE A 119 6.94 -5.13 21.25
CA ILE A 119 6.35 -6.31 21.90
C ILE A 119 7.40 -7.43 21.97
N ILE A 120 8.09 -7.67 20.84
CA ILE A 120 9.14 -8.68 20.73
C ILE A 120 10.14 -8.25 19.66
N GLN A 121 11.41 -8.61 19.87
CA GLN A 121 12.49 -8.43 18.92
C GLN A 121 13.37 -9.68 18.96
N THR A 122 13.62 -10.29 17.80
CA THR A 122 14.39 -11.54 17.69
C THR A 122 15.10 -11.61 16.34
N PRO A 123 16.28 -12.26 16.24
CA PRO A 123 16.94 -12.45 14.95
C PRO A 123 16.24 -13.51 14.09
N MET A 124 16.07 -13.21 12.81
CA MET A 124 15.67 -14.15 11.76
C MET A 124 16.91 -14.71 11.08
N GLN A 125 17.04 -16.03 11.05
CA GLN A 125 18.19 -16.71 10.45
C GLN A 125 17.98 -16.97 8.95
N ALA A 126 19.04 -16.83 8.17
CA ALA A 126 19.09 -17.29 6.80
C ALA A 126 19.02 -18.83 6.73
N LYS A 127 18.34 -19.37 5.73
CA LYS A 127 18.25 -20.82 5.47
C LYS A 127 19.29 -21.32 4.45
N GLY A 128 20.28 -20.50 4.11
CA GLY A 128 21.32 -20.85 3.13
C GLY A 128 22.49 -19.87 3.15
N ASP A 129 23.35 -19.97 2.14
CA ASP A 129 24.55 -19.13 2.01
C ASP A 129 24.16 -17.67 1.75
N TRP A 130 24.37 -16.82 2.76
CA TRP A 130 23.97 -15.42 2.76
C TRP A 130 25.01 -14.47 2.17
N MET A 131 26.27 -14.89 2.02
CA MET A 131 27.34 -14.08 1.42
C MET A 131 27.22 -14.03 -0.11
N THR A 132 26.03 -13.69 -0.61
CA THR A 132 25.69 -13.67 -2.04
C THR A 132 24.87 -12.44 -2.38
N THR A 133 24.76 -12.14 -3.67
CA THR A 133 23.81 -11.15 -4.19
C THR A 133 22.45 -11.76 -4.50
N GLU A 134 22.26 -13.05 -4.27
CA GLU A 134 21.03 -13.76 -4.63
C GLU A 134 20.02 -13.75 -3.49
N PHE A 135 18.78 -14.15 -3.82
CA PHE A 135 17.74 -14.32 -2.81
C PHE A 135 18.01 -15.56 -1.96
N VAL A 136 18.01 -15.34 -0.65
CA VAL A 136 18.21 -16.35 0.37
C VAL A 136 16.93 -16.46 1.19
N PRO A 137 16.39 -17.67 1.38
CA PRO A 137 15.15 -17.85 2.12
C PRO A 137 15.35 -17.62 3.62
N PHE A 138 14.29 -17.16 4.28
CA PHE A 138 14.19 -17.06 5.73
C PHE A 138 12.84 -17.59 6.22
N GLU A 139 12.83 -18.11 7.44
CA GLU A 139 11.62 -18.69 8.04
C GLU A 139 11.74 -18.71 9.57
N LEU A 140 10.70 -18.23 10.26
CA LEU A 140 10.63 -18.18 11.73
C LEU A 140 9.17 -18.26 12.20
N ASP A 141 8.96 -19.06 13.25
CA ASP A 141 7.72 -19.05 14.03
C ASP A 141 7.88 -18.16 15.26
N LEU A 142 7.29 -16.97 15.22
CA LEU A 142 7.40 -15.97 16.28
C LEU A 142 6.35 -16.19 17.37
N ALA A 143 6.78 -16.71 18.52
CA ALA A 143 5.90 -16.90 19.69
C ALA A 143 5.62 -15.56 20.39
N LEU A 144 4.33 -15.21 20.53
CA LEU A 144 3.90 -14.01 21.25
C LEU A 144 3.90 -14.22 22.77
N PRO A 145 4.32 -13.23 23.58
CA PRO A 145 4.14 -13.25 25.03
C PRO A 145 2.67 -13.41 25.43
N THR A 146 2.39 -14.10 26.54
CA THR A 146 1.03 -14.29 27.06
C THR A 146 0.32 -12.98 27.43
N SER A 147 1.08 -11.92 27.73
CA SER A 147 0.56 -10.57 28.01
C SER A 147 0.17 -9.77 26.76
N THR A 148 0.27 -10.36 25.56
CA THR A 148 -0.03 -9.66 24.31
C THR A 148 -1.54 -9.51 24.11
N VAL A 149 -2.00 -8.27 23.98
CA VAL A 149 -3.42 -7.94 23.78
C VAL A 149 -3.77 -8.06 22.29
N PRO A 150 -4.92 -8.65 21.93
CA PRO A 150 -5.42 -8.62 20.56
C PRO A 150 -5.60 -7.19 20.04
N GLY A 151 -5.19 -6.95 18.79
CA GLY A 151 -5.25 -5.61 18.19
C GLY A 151 -4.28 -5.43 17.02
N PRO A 152 -4.33 -4.27 16.36
CA PRO A 152 -3.40 -3.92 15.29
C PRO A 152 -1.95 -3.82 15.80
N VAL A 153 -1.03 -4.38 15.01
CA VAL A 153 0.42 -4.36 15.25
C VAL A 153 1.16 -4.18 13.94
N THR A 154 2.44 -3.79 14.01
CA THR A 154 3.32 -3.70 12.85
C THR A 154 4.47 -4.67 13.01
N LEU A 155 4.59 -5.60 12.06
CA LEU A 155 5.74 -6.49 11.92
C LEU A 155 6.79 -5.79 11.04
N ILE A 156 8.00 -5.65 11.55
CA ILE A 156 9.11 -4.96 10.91
C ILE A 156 10.22 -5.97 10.68
N LEU A 157 10.65 -6.13 9.42
CA LEU A 157 11.88 -6.84 9.07
C LEU A 157 12.88 -5.76 8.71
N GLN A 158 13.87 -5.55 9.56
CA GLN A 158 14.87 -4.52 9.41
C GLN A 158 16.16 -5.15 8.89
N LYS A 159 16.76 -4.53 7.87
CA LYS A 159 18.08 -4.89 7.38
C LYS A 159 19.09 -4.64 8.50
N ASP A 160 19.98 -5.59 8.73
CA ASP A 160 21.02 -5.37 9.72
C ASP A 160 22.03 -4.32 9.22
N ASN A 161 22.25 -3.28 10.02
CA ASN A 161 23.13 -2.16 9.68
C ASN A 161 24.16 -1.91 10.80
N PRO A 162 25.25 -2.71 10.84
CA PRO A 162 26.30 -2.56 11.85
C PRO A 162 27.01 -1.21 11.84
N SER A 163 26.95 -0.49 10.71
CA SER A 163 27.59 0.82 10.56
C SER A 163 26.84 1.94 11.29
N GLY A 164 25.56 1.75 11.59
CA GLY A 164 24.69 2.78 12.18
C GLY A 164 24.44 4.00 11.29
N LEU A 165 24.88 3.98 10.02
CA LEU A 165 24.68 5.10 9.10
C LEU A 165 23.29 5.02 8.47
N PRO A 166 22.45 6.07 8.55
CA PRO A 166 21.07 6.04 8.03
C PRO A 166 20.95 5.65 6.56
N GLN A 167 21.97 5.94 5.75
CA GLN A 167 22.04 5.60 4.33
C GLN A 167 22.09 4.08 4.05
N HIS A 168 22.34 3.26 5.07
CA HIS A 168 22.38 1.80 4.97
C HIS A 168 21.17 1.14 5.64
N ASP A 169 20.29 1.93 6.27
CA ASP A 169 19.06 1.45 6.87
C ASP A 169 18.02 1.13 5.79
N ALA A 170 17.42 -0.06 5.91
CA ALA A 170 16.25 -0.43 5.15
C ALA A 170 15.36 -1.28 6.05
N GLN A 171 14.04 -1.11 5.94
CA GLN A 171 13.08 -1.95 6.64
C GLN A 171 11.81 -2.09 5.81
N ILE A 172 11.14 -3.21 5.99
CA ILE A 172 9.77 -3.39 5.52
C ILE A 172 8.83 -3.46 6.71
N GLU A 173 7.66 -2.85 6.56
CA GLU A 173 6.62 -2.82 7.57
C GLU A 173 5.38 -3.53 7.05
N ILE A 174 4.90 -4.49 7.83
CA ILE A 174 3.77 -5.32 7.50
C ILE A 174 2.73 -5.09 8.59
N PRO A 175 1.67 -4.31 8.32
CA PRO A 175 0.59 -4.14 9.26
C PRO A 175 -0.14 -5.47 9.44
N LEU A 176 -0.38 -5.88 10.68
CA LEU A 176 -1.06 -7.13 11.05
C LEU A 176 -2.11 -6.85 12.13
N ILE A 177 -2.95 -7.85 12.40
CA ILE A 177 -3.91 -7.81 13.51
C ILE A 177 -3.71 -9.06 14.35
N ILE A 178 -3.33 -8.90 15.61
CA ILE A 178 -3.28 -10.00 16.57
C ILE A 178 -4.71 -10.32 16.99
N GLY A 179 -5.11 -11.57 16.81
CA GLY A 179 -6.42 -12.04 17.22
C GLY A 179 -6.64 -13.47 16.74
N ALA A 180 -7.72 -14.10 17.19
CA ALA A 180 -8.21 -15.24 16.43
C ALA A 180 -8.46 -14.74 15.00
N PRO A 181 -7.94 -15.38 13.94
CA PRO A 181 -8.47 -15.12 12.61
C PRO A 181 -9.97 -15.22 12.76
N ALA A 182 -10.71 -14.15 12.41
CA ALA A 182 -12.16 -14.14 12.50
C ALA A 182 -12.59 -15.50 11.97
N THR A 183 -13.14 -16.36 12.84
CA THR A 183 -13.47 -17.74 12.47
C THR A 183 -14.26 -17.60 11.21
N ALA A 184 -13.62 -17.94 10.10
CA ALA A 184 -14.12 -17.58 8.81
C ALA A 184 -15.43 -18.34 8.75
N GLY A 185 -16.55 -17.60 8.87
CA GLY A 185 -17.85 -18.19 9.06
C GLY A 185 -18.07 -19.26 8.00
N ALA A 186 -18.91 -20.25 8.27
CA ALA A 186 -19.27 -21.20 7.23
C ALA A 186 -19.65 -20.43 5.95
N CYS A 187 -19.03 -20.82 4.82
CA CYS A 187 -19.33 -20.19 3.54
C CYS A 187 -20.83 -20.29 3.32
N ARG A 188 -21.47 -19.15 3.10
CA ARG A 188 -22.92 -19.07 2.93
C ARG A 188 -23.27 -18.13 1.77
N PRO A 189 -24.40 -18.38 1.08
CA PRO A 189 -24.98 -17.40 0.18
C PRO A 189 -25.32 -16.11 0.94
N THR A 190 -24.94 -14.97 0.37
CA THR A 190 -25.19 -13.61 0.86
C THR A 190 -25.31 -12.66 -0.34
N GLY A 191 -25.42 -11.35 -0.11
CA GLY A 191 -25.87 -10.40 -1.13
C GLY A 191 -27.40 -10.31 -1.16
N CYS A 192 -27.92 -9.21 -1.70
CA CYS A 192 -29.37 -8.93 -1.66
C CYS A 192 -30.21 -10.01 -2.38
N SER A 193 -29.64 -10.67 -3.40
CA SER A 193 -30.30 -11.74 -4.16
C SER A 193 -29.65 -13.10 -3.95
N GLY A 194 -28.78 -13.25 -2.94
CA GLY A 194 -28.07 -14.51 -2.65
C GLY A 194 -27.00 -14.87 -3.69
N GLN A 195 -26.51 -13.90 -4.45
CA GLN A 195 -25.59 -14.11 -5.57
C GLN A 195 -24.11 -14.19 -5.16
N VAL A 196 -23.77 -13.85 -3.92
CA VAL A 196 -22.39 -13.85 -3.41
C VAL A 196 -22.20 -15.00 -2.45
N CYS A 197 -21.17 -15.83 -2.65
CA CYS A 197 -20.74 -16.83 -1.67
C CYS A 197 -19.60 -16.25 -0.82
N SER A 198 -19.81 -16.10 0.49
CA SER A 198 -18.84 -15.46 1.38
C SER A 198 -18.90 -16.06 2.79
N ASP A 199 -17.83 -15.89 3.57
CA ASP A 199 -17.80 -16.20 5.01
C ASP A 199 -18.30 -15.03 5.88
N LYS A 200 -18.56 -13.87 5.25
CA LYS A 200 -19.10 -12.64 5.86
C LYS A 200 -20.37 -12.20 5.15
N ASP A 201 -21.21 -11.41 5.80
CA ASP A 201 -22.38 -10.83 5.15
C ASP A 201 -21.94 -9.72 4.19
N VAL A 202 -22.34 -9.84 2.92
CA VAL A 202 -22.02 -8.88 1.87
C VAL A 202 -23.32 -8.19 1.47
N ILE A 203 -23.32 -6.86 1.51
CA ILE A 203 -24.43 -6.06 1.03
C ILE A 203 -24.12 -5.67 -0.41
N THR A 204 -24.99 -6.10 -1.33
CA THR A 204 -24.92 -5.72 -2.75
C THR A 204 -26.11 -4.82 -3.09
N THR A 205 -26.07 -4.21 -4.28
CA THR A 205 -27.29 -3.68 -4.89
C THR A 205 -28.31 -4.81 -5.08
N CYS A 206 -29.60 -4.48 -4.92
CA CYS A 206 -30.72 -5.42 -5.10
C CYS A 206 -31.14 -5.50 -6.58
N GLU A 207 -30.16 -5.65 -7.47
CA GLU A 207 -30.42 -5.80 -8.90
C GLU A 207 -31.06 -7.18 -9.15
N TYR A 208 -32.13 -7.23 -9.92
CA TYR A 208 -32.80 -8.48 -10.25
C TYR A 208 -32.30 -8.99 -11.60
N ARG A 209 -31.38 -9.96 -11.54
CA ARG A 209 -30.79 -10.63 -12.72
C ARG A 209 -31.19 -12.10 -12.75
N ALA A 210 -31.49 -12.60 -13.95
CA ALA A 210 -31.91 -13.97 -14.22
C ALA A 210 -30.92 -15.00 -13.67
N GLU A 211 -29.64 -14.70 -13.83
CA GLU A 211 -28.49 -15.53 -13.46
C GLU A 211 -28.43 -15.80 -11.96
N TYR A 212 -29.01 -14.91 -11.13
CA TYR A 212 -28.96 -15.08 -9.68
C TYR A 212 -29.80 -16.27 -9.19
N ALA A 213 -30.82 -16.67 -9.97
CA ALA A 213 -31.59 -17.88 -9.70
C ALA A 213 -30.73 -19.16 -9.76
N CYS A 214 -29.66 -19.15 -10.58
CA CYS A 214 -28.76 -20.29 -10.71
C CYS A 214 -27.97 -20.56 -9.43
N TYR A 215 -27.70 -19.54 -8.62
CA TYR A 215 -26.95 -19.69 -7.37
C TYR A 215 -27.77 -20.29 -6.22
N LYS A 216 -29.11 -20.31 -6.32
CA LYS A 216 -29.99 -20.87 -5.26
C LYS A 216 -29.73 -22.34 -4.97
N THR A 217 -29.29 -23.10 -5.98
CA THR A 217 -28.98 -24.54 -5.86
C THR A 217 -27.48 -24.83 -5.97
N ALA A 218 -26.67 -23.79 -6.17
CA ALA A 218 -25.23 -23.92 -6.25
C ALA A 218 -24.61 -24.21 -4.88
N LYS A 219 -23.48 -24.90 -4.89
CA LYS A 219 -22.74 -25.22 -3.66
C LYS A 219 -21.80 -24.06 -3.33
N CYS A 220 -22.02 -23.43 -2.17
CA CYS A 220 -21.17 -22.37 -1.64
C CYS A 220 -20.19 -22.97 -0.61
N GLU A 221 -18.91 -23.03 -0.94
CA GLU A 221 -17.89 -23.64 -0.09
C GLU A 221 -16.52 -22.97 -0.26
N ARG A 222 -15.58 -23.34 0.61
CA ARG A 222 -14.23 -22.79 0.59
C ARG A 222 -13.44 -23.43 -0.56
N GLN A 223 -12.94 -22.59 -1.46
CA GLN A 223 -12.17 -22.99 -2.62
C GLN A 223 -10.70 -23.28 -2.22
N VAL A 224 -9.94 -23.89 -3.13
CA VAL A 224 -8.51 -24.18 -2.92
C VAL A 224 -7.66 -22.94 -2.65
N SER A 225 -8.13 -21.75 -3.06
CA SER A 225 -7.51 -20.45 -2.76
C SER A 225 -7.69 -20.01 -1.31
N GLY A 226 -8.47 -20.75 -0.51
CA GLY A 226 -8.84 -20.37 0.84
C GLY A 226 -9.98 -19.35 0.92
N GLN A 227 -10.54 -18.87 -0.19
CA GLN A 227 -11.70 -17.97 -0.21
C GLN A 227 -13.02 -18.73 -0.40
N CYS A 228 -14.13 -18.22 0.14
CA CYS A 228 -15.45 -18.75 -0.19
C CYS A 228 -15.82 -18.42 -1.63
N GLY A 229 -16.41 -19.39 -2.34
CA GLY A 229 -16.85 -19.22 -3.72
C GLY A 229 -17.86 -20.29 -4.12
N TRP A 230 -18.54 -20.04 -5.23
CA TRP A 230 -19.45 -21.01 -5.85
C TRP A 230 -18.65 -22.11 -6.52
N THR A 231 -18.87 -23.37 -6.12
CA THR A 231 -18.21 -24.51 -6.76
C THR A 231 -18.79 -24.72 -8.16
N PRO A 232 -17.94 -24.72 -9.22
CA PRO A 232 -18.38 -24.99 -10.58
C PRO A 232 -19.00 -26.38 -10.66
N SER A 233 -20.20 -26.47 -11.22
CA SER A 233 -20.87 -27.72 -11.54
C SER A 233 -21.46 -27.62 -12.94
N VAL A 234 -21.64 -28.76 -13.60
CA VAL A 234 -22.27 -28.80 -14.95
C VAL A 234 -23.63 -28.10 -14.92
N VAL A 235 -24.41 -28.31 -13.85
CA VAL A 235 -25.72 -27.68 -13.63
C VAL A 235 -25.60 -26.17 -13.51
N LEU A 236 -24.65 -25.67 -12.69
CA LEU A 236 -24.45 -24.24 -12.51
C LEU A 236 -23.96 -23.57 -13.81
N THR A 237 -22.99 -24.17 -14.49
CA THR A 237 -22.45 -23.64 -15.74
C THR A 237 -23.50 -23.59 -16.84
N GLN A 238 -24.33 -24.62 -16.97
CA GLN A 238 -25.44 -24.63 -17.94
C GLN A 238 -26.51 -23.60 -17.60
N CYS A 239 -26.85 -23.43 -16.32
CA CYS A 239 -27.82 -22.42 -15.88
C CYS A 239 -27.29 -21.01 -16.13
N LEU A 240 -26.02 -20.72 -15.84
CA LEU A 240 -25.45 -19.40 -16.11
C LEU A 240 -25.36 -19.10 -17.62
N ALA A 241 -25.22 -20.12 -18.46
CA ALA A 241 -25.26 -19.96 -19.92
C ALA A 241 -26.68 -19.72 -20.46
N ASN A 242 -27.70 -20.29 -19.82
CA ASN A 242 -29.11 -20.14 -20.17
C ASN A 242 -29.96 -19.92 -18.90
N PRO A 243 -29.92 -18.71 -18.32
CA PRO A 243 -30.57 -18.45 -17.05
C PRO A 243 -32.10 -18.49 -17.19
N PRO A 244 -32.83 -18.89 -16.14
CA PRO A 244 -34.28 -18.97 -16.18
C PRO A 244 -34.89 -17.57 -16.40
N ALA A 245 -36.03 -17.53 -17.09
CA ALA A 245 -36.73 -16.27 -17.32
C ALA A 245 -37.06 -15.56 -16.01
N VAL A 246 -36.89 -14.24 -16.03
CA VAL A 246 -37.18 -13.35 -14.92
C VAL A 246 -38.69 -13.10 -14.93
N GLU A 247 -39.46 -13.91 -14.19
CA GLU A 247 -40.87 -13.61 -13.90
C GLU A 247 -40.98 -12.42 -12.93
#